data_AF-A0A8J2UM82-F1
#
_entry.id   AF-A0A8J2UM82-F1
#
_cell.length_a   1.000
_cell.length_b   1.000
_cell.length_c   1.000
_cell.angle_alpha   90.00
_cell.angle_beta   90.00
_cell.angle_gamma   90.00
#
_symmetry.space_group_name_H-M   'P 1'
#
loop_
_entity.id
_entity.type
_entity.pdbx_description
1 polymer ?
#
loop_
_entity_poly.entity_id
_entity_poly.type
_entity_poly.pdbx_seq_one_letter_code
_entity_poly.pdbx_strand_id
1 'polypeptide(L)'
;MVDPTKILKDRAVFERKIDEAAHEIALEEFRTGAVRNGLMGKAVIEAGGNEDKAKAVYLQLLVASIKDDMYIAHRLAQPKGDSEVLTRAICSLFVPGLGQWLQRRNSTAMWHIGLALVSWTLLLGWIVHLWSMFDAAKYERNAHNPSR
;
A
#
# COMPACT_ATOMS: atom_id res chain seq x y z
N MET A 1 11.03 3.04 -24.13
CA MET A 1 10.31 4.01 -23.27
C MET A 1 8.83 3.88 -23.58
N VAL A 2 7.98 3.63 -22.59
CA VAL A 2 6.52 3.55 -22.80
C VAL A 2 5.98 4.97 -22.88
N ASP A 3 5.12 5.23 -23.87
CA ASP A 3 4.49 6.54 -24.07
C ASP A 3 3.59 6.90 -22.87
N PRO A 4 3.86 8.02 -22.15
CA PRO A 4 3.07 8.43 -20.99
C PRO A 4 1.59 8.67 -21.31
N THR A 5 1.24 9.05 -22.54
CA THR A 5 -0.16 9.26 -22.93
C THR A 5 -0.95 7.94 -23.01
N LYS A 6 -0.28 6.86 -23.43
CA LYS A 6 -0.86 5.52 -23.50
C LYS A 6 -1.16 4.97 -22.11
N ILE A 7 -0.26 5.18 -21.16
CA ILE A 7 -0.44 4.76 -19.75
C ILE A 7 -1.67 5.41 -19.13
N LEU A 8 -1.85 6.72 -19.33
CA LEU A 8 -3.01 7.45 -18.81
C LEU A 8 -4.32 6.95 -19.41
N LYS A 9 -4.33 6.69 -20.72
CA LYS A 9 -5.50 6.16 -21.42
C LYS A 9 -5.84 4.75 -20.95
N ASP A 10 -4.84 3.88 -20.82
CA ASP A 10 -5.01 2.50 -20.37
C ASP A 10 -5.59 2.45 -18.95
N ARG A 11 -5.11 3.34 -18.05
CA ARG A 11 -5.68 3.50 -16.71
C ARG A 11 -7.14 3.94 -16.73
N ALA A 12 -7.47 4.97 -17.52
CA ALA A 12 -8.84 5.45 -17.63
C ALA A 12 -9.79 4.39 -18.21
N VAL A 13 -9.32 3.58 -19.16
CA VAL A 13 -10.08 2.43 -19.68
C VAL A 13 -10.31 1.39 -18.59
N PHE A 14 -9.29 1.10 -17.79
CA PHE A 14 -9.38 0.13 -16.70
C PHE A 14 -10.35 0.58 -15.60
N GLU A 15 -10.29 1.85 -15.19
CA GLU A 15 -11.20 2.41 -14.18
C GLU A 15 -12.67 2.32 -14.63
N ARG A 16 -12.95 2.59 -15.91
CA ARG A 16 -14.30 2.40 -16.47
C ARG A 16 -14.74 0.94 -16.45
N LYS A 17 -13.86 0.00 -16.80
CA LYS A 17 -14.18 -1.43 -16.75
C LYS A 17 -14.45 -1.94 -15.33
N ILE A 18 -13.70 -1.46 -14.35
CA ILE A 18 -13.96 -1.78 -12.93
C ILE A 18 -15.32 -1.22 -12.52
N ASP A 19 -15.63 0.00 -12.93
CA ASP A 19 -16.92 0.63 -12.64
C ASP A 19 -18.07 -0.20 -13.23
N GLU A 20 -18.00 -0.55 -14.50
CA GLU A 20 -19.00 -1.41 -15.18
C GLU A 20 -19.17 -2.76 -14.48
N ALA A 21 -18.05 -3.45 -14.19
CA ALA A 21 -18.09 -4.75 -13.51
C ALA A 21 -18.68 -4.66 -12.10
N ALA A 22 -18.38 -3.60 -11.35
CA ALA A 22 -18.94 -3.42 -10.00
C ALA A 22 -20.47 -3.21 -10.04
N HIS A 23 -20.98 -2.49 -11.04
CA HIS A 23 -22.42 -2.33 -11.24
C HIS A 23 -23.11 -3.63 -11.67
N GLU A 24 -22.45 -4.43 -12.53
CA GLU A 24 -22.95 -5.73 -12.95
C GLU A 24 -23.08 -6.69 -11.76
N ILE A 25 -22.03 -6.83 -10.95
CA ILE A 25 -22.01 -7.68 -9.75
C ILE A 25 -23.06 -7.20 -8.74
N ALA A 26 -23.16 -5.89 -8.51
CA ALA A 26 -24.16 -5.32 -7.61
C ALA A 26 -25.60 -5.65 -8.07
N LEU A 27 -25.87 -5.57 -9.38
CA LEU A 27 -27.17 -5.90 -9.93
C LEU A 27 -27.48 -7.40 -9.79
N GLU A 28 -26.50 -8.26 -10.02
CA GLU A 28 -26.65 -9.70 -9.85
C GLU A 28 -26.93 -10.08 -8.39
N GLU A 29 -26.17 -9.53 -7.44
CA GLU A 29 -26.37 -9.74 -6.00
C GLU A 29 -27.75 -9.23 -5.54
N PHE A 30 -28.19 -8.08 -6.05
CA PHE A 30 -29.54 -7.57 -5.81
C PHE A 30 -30.64 -8.49 -6.39
N ARG A 31 -30.45 -8.99 -7.62
CA ARG A 31 -31.43 -9.86 -8.31
C ARG A 31 -31.55 -11.24 -7.68
N THR A 32 -30.45 -11.78 -7.17
CA THR A 32 -30.40 -13.08 -6.49
C THR A 32 -31.03 -13.05 -5.09
N GLY A 33 -31.41 -11.86 -4.59
CA GLY A 33 -32.04 -11.68 -3.29
C GLY A 33 -31.04 -11.77 -2.13
N ALA A 34 -29.73 -11.77 -2.41
CA ALA A 34 -28.69 -11.70 -1.41
C ALA A 34 -28.61 -10.27 -0.87
N VAL A 35 -29.31 -10.02 0.24
CA VAL A 35 -29.33 -8.70 0.87
C VAL A 35 -28.26 -8.60 1.95
N ARG A 36 -27.33 -7.65 1.78
CA ARG A 36 -26.39 -7.28 2.84
C ARG A 36 -27.12 -6.43 3.88
N ASN A 37 -27.64 -7.07 4.92
CA ASN A 37 -28.49 -6.46 5.96
C ASN A 37 -27.96 -5.12 6.51
N GLY A 38 -26.65 -5.00 6.74
CA GLY A 38 -26.05 -3.75 7.23
C GLY A 38 -26.09 -2.60 6.21
N LEU A 39 -25.91 -2.89 4.91
CA LEU A 39 -26.00 -1.91 3.83
C LEU A 39 -27.47 -1.56 3.54
N MET A 40 -28.37 -2.55 3.57
CA MET A 40 -29.80 -2.31 3.41
C MET A 40 -30.37 -1.45 4.54
N GLY A 41 -29.94 -1.69 5.79
CA GLY A 41 -30.33 -0.83 6.93
C GLY A 41 -29.92 0.62 6.72
N LYS A 42 -28.69 0.88 6.24
CA LYS A 42 -28.25 2.24 5.88
C LYS A 42 -29.10 2.85 4.78
N ALA A 43 -29.40 2.09 3.73
CA ALA A 43 -30.20 2.54 2.61
C ALA A 43 -31.64 2.91 3.01
N VAL A 44 -32.27 2.12 3.88
CA VAL A 44 -33.63 2.39 4.39
C VAL A 44 -33.67 3.66 5.24
N ILE A 45 -32.66 3.88 6.08
CA ILE A 45 -32.52 5.10 6.89
C ILE A 45 -32.39 6.33 5.98
N GLU A 46 -31.51 6.27 4.99
CA GLU A 46 -31.25 7.37 4.05
C GLU A 46 -32.45 7.65 3.13
N ALA A 47 -33.23 6.62 2.81
CA ALA A 47 -34.46 6.74 2.05
C ALA A 47 -35.66 7.26 2.86
N GLY A 48 -35.54 7.40 4.19
CA GLY A 48 -36.63 7.85 5.05
C GLY A 48 -37.82 6.88 5.07
N GLY A 49 -37.56 5.58 4.90
CA GLY A 49 -38.60 4.53 4.86
C GLY A 49 -39.31 4.34 3.52
N ASN A 50 -38.94 5.09 2.47
CA ASN A 50 -39.43 4.82 1.11
C ASN A 50 -38.69 3.63 0.49
N GLU A 51 -39.39 2.53 0.21
CA GLU A 51 -38.79 1.29 -0.29
C GLU A 51 -38.12 1.42 -1.66
N ASP A 52 -38.73 2.14 -2.60
CA ASP A 52 -38.19 2.26 -3.96
C ASP A 52 -36.92 3.11 -3.96
N LYS A 53 -36.93 4.18 -3.16
CA LYS A 53 -35.73 4.99 -2.92
C LYS A 53 -34.66 4.18 -2.17
N ALA A 54 -35.05 3.35 -1.20
CA ALA A 54 -34.11 2.52 -0.45
C ALA A 54 -33.39 1.50 -1.34
N LYS A 55 -34.10 0.88 -2.29
CA LYS A 55 -33.49 -0.04 -3.26
C LYS A 55 -32.46 0.66 -4.15
N ALA A 56 -32.76 1.88 -4.60
CA ALA A 56 -31.83 2.68 -5.41
C ALA A 56 -30.57 3.06 -4.61
N VAL A 57 -30.73 3.52 -3.37
CA VAL A 57 -29.61 3.85 -2.47
C VAL A 57 -28.81 2.59 -2.14
N TYR A 58 -29.47 1.45 -1.91
CA TYR A 58 -28.82 0.18 -1.63
C TYR A 58 -27.89 -0.25 -2.78
N LEU A 59 -28.35 -0.15 -4.02
CA LEU A 59 -27.52 -0.46 -5.20
C LEU A 59 -26.25 0.41 -5.25
N GLN A 60 -26.36 1.70 -4.95
CA GLN A 60 -25.20 2.60 -4.91
C GLN A 60 -24.21 2.21 -3.82
N LEU A 61 -24.70 1.94 -2.62
CA LEU A 61 -23.88 1.50 -1.49
C LEU A 61 -23.22 0.15 -1.76
N LEU A 62 -23.89 -0.74 -2.49
CA LEU A 62 -23.38 -2.05 -2.84
C LEU A 62 -22.22 -1.95 -3.85
N VAL A 63 -22.36 -1.12 -4.89
CA VAL A 63 -21.28 -0.82 -5.83
C VAL A 63 -20.06 -0.26 -5.12
N ALA A 64 -20.27 0.68 -4.18
CA ALA A 64 -19.19 1.23 -3.37
C ALA A 64 -18.51 0.13 -2.53
N SER A 65 -19.29 -0.71 -1.86
CA SER A 65 -18.77 -1.83 -1.07
C SER A 65 -17.95 -2.81 -1.91
N ILE A 66 -18.41 -3.17 -3.11
CA ILE A 66 -17.70 -4.09 -4.00
C ILE A 66 -16.35 -3.50 -4.43
N LYS A 67 -16.31 -2.20 -4.76
CA LYS A 67 -15.05 -1.53 -5.10
C LYS A 67 -14.10 -1.48 -3.90
N ASP A 68 -14.62 -1.24 -2.70
CA ASP A 68 -13.84 -1.25 -1.47
C ASP A 68 -13.27 -2.65 -1.19
N ASP A 69 -14.08 -3.70 -1.36
CA ASP A 69 -13.66 -5.10 -1.21
C ASP A 69 -12.55 -5.46 -2.20
N MET A 70 -12.68 -5.06 -3.47
CA MET A 70 -11.65 -5.23 -4.51
C MET A 70 -10.36 -4.48 -4.15
N TYR A 71 -10.48 -3.26 -3.64
CA TYR A 71 -9.34 -2.46 -3.22
C TYR A 71 -8.61 -3.08 -2.03
N ILE A 72 -9.37 -3.58 -1.03
CA ILE A 72 -8.81 -4.28 0.12
C ILE A 72 -8.12 -5.57 -0.33
N ALA A 73 -8.75 -6.35 -1.21
CA ALA A 73 -8.16 -7.57 -1.77
C ALA A 73 -6.83 -7.27 -2.48
N HIS A 74 -6.80 -6.23 -3.33
CA HIS A 74 -5.57 -5.78 -3.98
C HIS A 74 -4.50 -5.34 -2.99
N ARG A 75 -4.88 -4.60 -1.94
CA ARG A 75 -3.95 -4.16 -0.88
C ARG A 75 -3.37 -5.34 -0.10
N LEU A 76 -4.18 -6.36 0.19
CA LEU A 76 -3.73 -7.55 0.91
C LEU A 76 -2.88 -8.48 0.03
N ALA A 77 -3.12 -8.47 -1.29
CA ALA A 77 -2.35 -9.24 -2.27
C ALA A 77 -0.97 -8.63 -2.58
N GLN A 78 -0.75 -7.34 -2.30
CA GLN A 78 0.57 -6.73 -2.43
C GLN A 78 1.52 -7.38 -1.42
N PRO A 79 2.66 -7.95 -1.86
CA PRO A 79 3.65 -8.48 -0.93
C PRO A 79 4.08 -7.35 -0.02
N LYS A 80 3.92 -7.53 1.30
CA LYS A 80 4.49 -6.62 2.30
C LYS A 80 6.00 -6.52 2.03
N GLY A 81 6.55 -5.32 2.18
CA GLY A 81 7.88 -4.88 1.71
C GLY A 81 9.11 -5.60 2.29
N ASP A 82 9.01 -6.87 2.65
CA ASP A 82 10.10 -7.70 3.17
C ASP A 82 11.26 -7.76 2.17
N SER A 83 10.98 -7.72 0.86
CA SER A 83 12.01 -7.66 -0.19
C SER A 83 12.77 -6.33 -0.21
N GLU A 84 12.12 -5.22 0.11
CA GLU A 84 12.76 -3.91 0.18
C GLU A 84 13.63 -3.80 1.44
N VAL A 85 13.13 -4.30 2.57
CA VAL A 85 13.90 -4.39 3.83
C VAL A 85 15.16 -5.23 3.60
N LEU A 86 15.00 -6.41 2.99
CA LEU A 86 16.11 -7.30 2.70
C LEU A 86 17.12 -6.63 1.76
N THR A 87 16.65 -5.98 0.70
CA THR A 87 17.51 -5.26 -0.24
C THR A 87 18.31 -4.17 0.48
N ARG A 88 17.66 -3.37 1.33
CA ARG A 88 18.31 -2.29 2.08
C ARG A 88 19.32 -2.82 3.10
N ALA A 89 18.98 -3.90 3.81
CA ALA A 89 19.89 -4.56 4.74
C ALA A 89 21.12 -5.15 4.03
N ILE A 90 20.93 -5.83 2.89
CA ILE A 90 22.03 -6.37 2.07
C ILE A 90 22.91 -5.24 1.51
N CYS A 91 22.33 -4.13 1.04
CA CYS A 91 23.10 -2.98 0.59
C CYS A 91 23.99 -2.40 1.71
N SER A 92 23.45 -2.29 2.93
CA SER A 92 24.22 -1.83 4.11
C SER A 92 25.30 -2.80 4.58
N LEU A 93 25.22 -4.09 4.21
CA LEU A 93 26.24 -5.08 4.52
C LEU A 93 27.52 -4.83 3.73
N PHE A 94 27.39 -4.53 2.43
CA PHE A 94 28.54 -4.29 1.53
C PHE A 94 29.11 -2.88 1.68
N VAL A 95 28.24 -1.87 1.80
CA VAL A 95 28.65 -0.47 1.98
C VAL A 95 27.82 0.15 3.11
N PRO A 96 28.45 0.50 4.25
CA PRO A 96 27.74 1.08 5.38
C PRO A 96 27.12 2.42 4.95
N GLY A 97 25.84 2.60 5.23
CA GLY A 97 25.08 3.79 4.82
C GLY A 97 24.39 3.70 3.45
N LEU A 98 24.67 2.70 2.61
CA LEU A 98 24.02 2.57 1.29
C LEU A 98 22.52 2.25 1.40
N GLY A 99 22.13 1.40 2.36
CA GLY A 99 20.71 1.14 2.63
C GLY A 99 19.97 2.40 3.09
N GLN A 100 20.62 3.30 3.81
CA GLN A 100 20.05 4.59 4.24
C GLN A 100 19.87 5.56 3.05
N TRP A 101 20.73 5.47 2.03
CA TRP A 101 20.58 6.20 0.78
C TRP A 101 19.37 5.73 -0.03
N LEU A 102 19.13 4.42 -0.07
CA LEU A 102 17.92 3.86 -0.69
C LEU A 102 16.65 4.30 0.06
N GLN A 103 16.76 4.52 1.38
CA GLN A 103 15.71 5.09 2.23
C GLN A 103 15.57 6.62 2.10
N ARG A 104 16.37 7.27 1.23
CA ARG A 104 16.38 8.72 0.98
C ARG A 104 16.76 9.56 2.22
N ARG A 105 17.44 8.93 3.19
CA ARG A 105 17.92 9.53 4.45
C ARG A 105 19.42 9.87 4.34
N ASN A 106 19.70 10.87 3.52
CA ASN A 106 21.06 11.16 3.04
C ASN A 106 22.03 11.61 4.15
N SER A 107 21.54 12.33 5.16
CA SER A 107 22.38 12.82 6.26
C SER A 107 22.97 11.68 7.09
N THR A 108 22.14 10.72 7.49
CA THR A 108 22.57 9.55 8.27
C THR A 108 23.49 8.64 7.46
N ALA A 109 23.21 8.44 6.18
CA ALA A 109 24.08 7.67 5.30
C ALA A 109 25.51 8.24 5.20
N MET A 110 25.64 9.56 5.02
CA MET A 110 26.95 10.22 4.95
C MET A 110 27.75 10.05 6.25
N TRP A 111 27.09 10.12 7.41
CA TRP A 111 27.72 9.85 8.70
C TRP A 111 28.26 8.42 8.78
N HIS A 112 27.49 7.41 8.36
CA HIS A 112 27.94 6.00 8.39
C HIS A 112 29.10 5.72 7.43
N ILE A 113 29.08 6.29 6.23
CA ILE A 113 30.18 6.15 5.26
C ILE A 113 31.47 6.78 5.83
N GLY A 114 31.37 7.98 6.39
CA GLY A 114 32.50 8.67 7.01
C GLY A 114 33.08 7.91 8.20
N LEU A 115 32.21 7.39 9.08
CA LEU A 115 32.64 6.61 10.25
C LEU A 115 33.31 5.30 9.85
N ALA A 116 32.82 4.62 8.82
CA ALA A 116 33.42 3.39 8.32
C ALA A 116 34.84 3.59 7.77
N LEU A 117 35.07 4.70 7.05
CA LEU A 117 36.40 5.06 6.55
C LEU A 117 37.40 5.30 7.69
N VAL A 118 36.96 5.95 8.77
CA VAL A 118 37.79 6.20 9.96
C VAL A 118 38.01 4.91 10.75
N SER A 119 36.97 4.13 11.02
CA SER A 119 37.04 2.91 11.84
C SER A 119 37.84 1.78 11.19
N TRP A 120 38.03 1.79 9.86
CA TRP A 120 38.92 0.84 9.17
C TRP A 120 40.39 0.99 9.60
N THR A 121 40.81 2.21 9.98
CA THR A 121 42.17 2.46 10.52
C THR A 121 42.42 1.81 11.88
N LEU A 122 41.35 1.41 12.58
CA LEU A 122 41.40 0.79 13.91
C LEU A 122 41.06 -0.71 13.89
N LEU A 123 40.93 -1.35 12.71
CA LEU A 123 40.45 -2.74 12.56
C LEU A 123 39.04 -3.01 13.16
N LEU A 124 38.28 -1.95 13.49
CA LEU A 124 36.95 -2.00 14.12
C LEU A 124 35.80 -1.70 13.14
N GLY A 125 36.08 -1.59 11.83
CA GLY A 125 35.12 -1.18 10.80
C GLY A 125 33.83 -2.02 10.77
N TRP A 126 33.92 -3.31 11.06
CA TRP A 126 32.81 -4.28 11.06
C TRP A 126 31.64 -3.89 11.98
N ILE A 127 31.88 -3.20 13.09
CA ILE A 127 30.83 -2.74 14.01
C ILE A 127 29.91 -1.70 13.34
N VAL A 128 30.47 -0.86 12.45
CA VAL A 128 29.70 0.18 11.74
C VAL A 128 28.75 -0.44 10.70
N HIS A 129 29.13 -1.54 10.05
CA HIS A 129 28.26 -2.27 9.13
C HIS A 129 27.05 -2.88 9.86
N LEU A 130 27.29 -3.53 11.00
CA LEU A 130 26.23 -4.11 11.83
C LEU A 130 25.28 -3.04 12.37
N TRP A 131 25.82 -1.90 12.82
CA TRP A 131 25.01 -0.78 13.29
C TRP A 131 24.17 -0.16 12.15
N SER A 132 24.74 -0.01 10.95
CA SER A 132 24.02 0.49 9.77
C SER A 132 22.89 -0.44 9.33
N MET A 133 23.09 -1.76 9.42
CA MET A 133 22.06 -2.76 9.15
C MET A 133 20.91 -2.68 10.16
N PHE A 134 21.23 -2.55 11.46
CA PHE A 134 20.23 -2.43 12.51
C PHE A 134 19.42 -1.12 12.41
N ASP A 135 20.08 0.01 12.11
CA ASP A 135 19.41 1.30 11.91
C ASP A 135 18.47 1.25 10.70
N ALA A 136 18.89 0.61 9.60
CA ALA A 136 18.06 0.44 8.41
C ALA A 136 16.80 -0.37 8.70
N ALA A 137 16.93 -1.47 9.45
CA ALA A 137 15.80 -2.32 9.83
C ALA A 137 14.84 -1.63 10.82
N LYS A 138 15.38 -0.86 11.78
CA LYS A 138 14.56 -0.13 12.76
C LYS A 138 13.73 0.98 12.10
N TYR A 139 14.31 1.68 11.13
CA TYR A 139 13.63 2.75 10.39
C TYR A 139 12.41 2.23 9.61
N GLU A 140 12.57 1.12 8.89
CA GLU A 140 11.47 0.45 8.15
C GLU A 140 10.30 0.07 9.05
N ARG A 141 10.61 -0.54 10.21
CA ARG A 141 9.59 -0.94 11.19
C ARG A 141 8.76 0.24 11.68
N ASN A 142 9.40 1.38 11.92
CA ASN A 142 8.72 2.58 12.40
C ASN A 142 7.92 3.28 11.28
N ALA A 143 8.38 3.23 10.03
CA ALA A 143 7.63 3.76 8.88
C ALA A 143 6.34 2.96 8.61
N HIS A 144 6.34 1.65 8.88
CA HIS A 144 5.16 0.78 8.70
C HIS A 144 4.12 0.90 9.83
N ASN A 145 4.51 1.36 11.02
CA ASN A 145 3.62 1.55 12.17
C ASN A 145 3.88 2.91 12.84
N PRO A 146 3.30 4.00 12.33
CA PRO A 146 3.56 5.36 12.81
C PRO A 146 2.94 5.68 14.18
N SER A 147 2.14 4.78 14.78
CA SER A 147 1.44 5.00 16.06
C SER A 147 2.20 4.47 17.27
N ARG A 148 3.53 4.30 17.19
CA ARG A 148 4.40 3.86 18.29
C ARG A 148 5.53 4.85 18.55
#